data_AF-A0A6J1QY83-F1
#
_entry.id   AF-A0A6J1QY83-F1
#
_cell.length_a   1.000
_cell.length_b   1.000
_cell.length_c   1.000
_cell.angle_alpha   90.00
_cell.angle_beta   90.00
_cell.angle_gamma   90.00
#
_symmetry.space_group_name_H-M   'P 1'
#
loop_
_entity.id
_entity.type
_entity.pdbx_description
1 polymer ?
#
loop_
_entity_poly.entity_id
_entity_poly.type
_entity_poly.pdbx_seq_one_letter_code
_entity_poly.pdbx_strand_id
1 'polypeptide(L)'
;MRPEYIIDTPWYTWDHMTSEKKSIDIEFHEAVYPVRVSIYETIRPGSVIQILAQDSNNNWIQLWVESSQIVPPKSRLFSPPLSHPCDFKTKMLRLVFKDSSRTSSTQVYVMLIGTSDLILPRNPNESLSNLLKRINSMYSQHHDDVHNLTADSKSAHLDIVHLQRNFSEYCVIYKSKRRINYKSNLKHKKCKKAFKEVIPGYVQPLGQRYSRRILSKSYKEPSRCSLSALPDEILLKIFKYLDLVTLCRMNEVNNGRFDILTWDPLLYTRLNMRWIKSDKYMCDIFCYFTPRCKYLQQLDLTGSNFDVNVFVIFLDNCGRRLTHLRLRDCRMDLNPVLLKISETCKNLKELDLSYCHHINDEGFSYLEGLNNLEHINFISTRITTECLCKILQNNQRMHTYTQLLMTAYLDHFLLINTCKKFIWTLLSSLITGWNY
;
A
#
# COMPACT_ATOMS: atom_id res chain seq x y z
N MET A 1 10.30 -16.44 -19.72
CA MET A 1 10.82 -15.12 -19.29
C MET A 1 9.66 -14.13 -19.35
N ARG A 2 9.42 -13.37 -18.27
CA ARG A 2 8.61 -12.14 -18.32
C ARG A 2 9.57 -10.98 -18.62
N PRO A 3 9.15 -9.89 -19.27
CA PRO A 3 9.98 -8.70 -19.37
C PRO A 3 10.12 -8.05 -18.00
N GLU A 4 11.23 -7.37 -17.78
CA GLU A 4 11.45 -6.53 -16.61
C GLU A 4 10.90 -5.13 -16.92
N TYR A 5 10.00 -4.64 -16.07
CA TYR A 5 9.40 -3.32 -16.19
C TYR A 5 10.19 -2.34 -15.35
N ILE A 6 10.70 -1.31 -16.00
CA ILE A 6 11.50 -0.26 -15.39
C ILE A 6 10.63 1.00 -15.35
N ILE A 7 10.59 1.64 -14.18
CA ILE A 7 9.81 2.85 -13.92
C ILE A 7 10.74 3.82 -13.20
N ASP A 8 10.86 5.03 -13.71
CA ASP A 8 11.64 6.10 -13.10
C ASP A 8 10.91 7.45 -13.19
N THR A 9 11.18 8.32 -12.21
CA THR A 9 10.41 9.53 -11.89
C THR A 9 11.32 10.70 -11.47
N PRO A 10 12.05 11.32 -12.41
CA PRO A 10 12.72 12.60 -12.22
C PRO A 10 11.70 13.75 -12.02
N TRP A 11 12.17 14.84 -11.42
CA TRP A 11 11.40 16.06 -11.17
C TRP A 11 12.21 17.28 -11.64
N TYR A 12 11.51 18.34 -12.06
CA TYR A 12 12.12 19.62 -12.45
C TYR A 12 11.25 20.78 -11.96
N THR A 13 11.86 21.82 -11.39
CA THR A 13 11.21 23.09 -11.08
C THR A 13 11.35 24.07 -12.24
N TRP A 14 10.40 25.01 -12.36
CA TRP A 14 10.36 25.97 -13.47
C TRP A 14 11.52 26.99 -13.43
N ASP A 15 12.16 27.14 -12.27
CA ASP A 15 13.21 28.12 -12.00
C ASP A 15 14.53 27.84 -12.74
N HIS A 16 14.69 26.63 -13.30
CA HIS A 16 15.80 26.27 -14.19
C HIS A 16 15.54 26.60 -15.68
N MET A 17 14.37 27.16 -16.03
CA MET A 17 14.04 27.55 -17.39
C MET A 17 14.44 29.00 -17.67
N THR A 18 15.39 29.21 -18.60
CA THR A 18 15.58 30.54 -19.19
C THR A 18 14.35 30.93 -20.01
N SER A 19 14.05 32.23 -20.09
CA SER A 19 12.81 32.79 -20.68
C SER A 19 12.57 32.52 -22.17
N GLU A 20 13.45 31.78 -22.82
CA GLU A 20 13.41 31.41 -24.24
C GLU A 20 13.03 29.94 -24.46
N LYS A 21 13.24 29.06 -23.47
CA LYS A 21 13.01 27.62 -23.63
C LYS A 21 11.53 27.27 -23.38
N LYS A 22 10.82 26.91 -24.44
CA LYS A 22 9.45 26.37 -24.37
C LYS A 22 9.39 24.88 -23.98
N SER A 23 10.51 24.29 -23.54
CA SER A 23 10.60 22.85 -23.28
C SER A 23 11.53 22.48 -22.12
N ILE A 24 11.12 21.46 -21.35
CA ILE A 24 11.92 20.84 -20.28
C ILE A 24 12.50 19.53 -20.80
N ASP A 25 13.81 19.35 -20.64
CA ASP A 25 14.52 18.10 -20.91
C ASP A 25 14.69 17.33 -19.60
N ILE A 26 14.41 16.03 -19.62
CA ILE A 26 14.17 15.21 -18.44
C ILE A 26 14.99 13.92 -18.57
N GLU A 27 16.03 13.77 -17.74
CA GLU A 27 16.87 12.57 -17.71
C GLU A 27 16.35 11.51 -16.72
N PHE A 28 16.42 10.24 -17.15
CA PHE A 28 16.04 9.06 -16.39
C PHE A 28 17.28 8.18 -16.16
N HIS A 29 17.34 7.49 -15.02
CA HIS A 29 18.49 6.69 -14.60
C HIS A 29 18.78 5.49 -15.52
N GLU A 30 17.73 4.87 -16.06
CA GLU A 30 17.82 3.67 -16.90
C GLU A 30 17.21 3.88 -18.28
N ALA A 31 17.84 3.26 -19.30
CA ALA A 31 17.37 3.30 -20.67
C ALA A 31 16.35 2.18 -20.94
N VAL A 32 15.12 2.56 -21.27
CA VAL A 32 13.96 1.67 -21.39
C VAL A 32 13.33 1.75 -22.78
N TYR A 33 12.63 0.70 -23.22
CA TYR A 33 11.68 0.78 -24.34
C TYR A 33 10.35 1.38 -23.83
N PRO A 34 9.93 2.58 -24.25
CA PRO A 34 8.71 3.22 -23.75
C PRO A 34 7.44 2.38 -23.96
N VAL A 35 6.69 2.19 -22.86
CA VAL A 35 5.36 1.55 -22.84
C VAL A 35 4.27 2.58 -22.55
N ARG A 36 4.53 3.52 -21.62
CA ARG A 36 3.66 4.65 -21.29
C ARG A 36 4.50 5.81 -20.78
N VAL A 37 4.13 7.03 -21.16
CA VAL A 37 4.50 8.24 -20.42
C VAL A 37 3.25 8.71 -19.67
N SER A 38 3.40 9.04 -18.40
CA SER A 38 2.34 9.58 -17.55
C SER A 38 2.82 10.88 -16.91
N ILE A 39 1.97 11.90 -16.95
CA ILE A 39 2.25 13.26 -16.51
C ILE A 39 1.19 13.64 -15.49
N TYR A 40 1.60 14.04 -14.28
CA TYR A 40 0.66 14.59 -13.30
C TYR A 40 0.60 16.11 -13.46
N GLU A 41 -0.47 16.57 -14.13
CA GLU A 41 -0.73 17.98 -14.37
C GLU A 41 -1.42 18.58 -13.13
N THR A 42 -0.65 19.26 -12.27
CA THR A 42 -1.16 19.87 -11.03
C THR A 42 -1.73 21.27 -11.26
N ILE A 43 -1.01 22.09 -12.03
CA ILE A 43 -1.27 23.49 -12.32
C ILE A 43 -1.27 23.66 -13.84
N ARG A 44 -2.28 24.35 -14.39
CA ARG A 44 -2.55 24.46 -15.84
C ARG A 44 -2.55 23.09 -16.58
N PRO A 45 -3.53 22.20 -16.32
CA PRO A 45 -3.80 21.03 -17.14
C PRO A 45 -3.93 21.36 -18.63
N GLY A 46 -3.44 20.49 -19.51
CA GLY A 46 -3.40 20.73 -20.96
C GLY A 46 -2.31 21.69 -21.41
N SER A 47 -1.32 21.99 -20.54
CA SER A 47 -0.20 22.88 -20.90
C SER A 47 0.91 22.16 -21.69
N VAL A 48 1.03 20.83 -21.57
CA VAL A 48 1.95 20.01 -22.38
C VAL A 48 1.35 19.77 -23.77
N ILE A 49 2.09 20.16 -24.82
CA ILE A 49 1.67 20.05 -26.22
C ILE A 49 2.50 19.09 -27.07
N GLN A 50 3.63 18.61 -26.55
CA GLN A 50 4.47 17.63 -27.25
C GLN A 50 5.29 16.82 -26.26
N ILE A 51 5.50 15.54 -26.58
CA ILE A 51 6.45 14.66 -25.89
C ILE A 51 7.38 14.09 -26.94
N LEU A 52 8.68 14.35 -26.80
CA LEU A 52 9.74 13.69 -27.57
C LEU A 52 10.58 12.82 -26.63
N ALA A 53 11.23 11.81 -27.21
CA ALA A 53 12.21 10.96 -26.55
C ALA A 53 13.51 10.95 -27.34
N GLN A 54 14.66 10.88 -26.66
CA GLN A 54 15.95 10.80 -27.33
C GLN A 54 16.38 9.36 -27.59
N ASP A 55 16.88 9.04 -28.78
CA ASP A 55 17.49 7.74 -29.08
C ASP A 55 18.98 7.67 -28.65
N SER A 56 19.61 6.51 -28.81
CA SER A 56 21.03 6.31 -28.51
C SER A 56 22.01 7.06 -29.42
N ASN A 57 21.51 7.69 -30.49
CA ASN A 57 22.28 8.47 -31.45
C ASN A 57 22.10 9.99 -31.22
N ASN A 58 21.40 10.38 -30.16
CA ASN A 58 20.99 11.74 -29.77
C ASN A 58 19.85 12.36 -30.60
N ASN A 59 19.18 11.61 -31.48
CA ASN A 59 18.02 12.08 -32.25
C ASN A 59 16.79 12.22 -31.34
N TRP A 60 15.99 13.26 -31.55
CA TRP A 60 14.71 13.45 -30.85
C TRP A 60 13.54 12.91 -31.67
N ILE A 61 12.92 11.84 -31.20
CA ILE A 61 11.80 11.14 -31.84
C ILE A 61 10.50 11.56 -31.14
N GLN A 62 9.48 11.96 -31.90
CA GLN A 62 8.19 12.38 -31.35
C GLN A 62 7.37 11.18 -30.86
N LEU A 63 7.12 11.12 -29.54
CA LEU A 63 6.20 10.14 -28.95
C LEU A 63 4.74 10.62 -29.02
N TRP A 64 4.48 11.91 -28.81
CA TRP A 64 3.14 12.49 -28.84
C TRP A 64 3.14 13.98 -29.20
N VAL A 65 2.02 14.48 -29.74
CA VAL A 65 1.75 15.89 -30.02
C VAL A 65 0.27 16.20 -29.73
N GLU A 66 -0.03 17.45 -29.37
CA GLU A 66 -1.39 17.87 -29.05
C GLU A 66 -2.37 17.60 -30.20
N SER A 67 -3.48 16.96 -29.83
CA SER A 67 -4.72 16.90 -30.60
C SER A 67 -5.78 17.66 -29.82
N SER A 68 -6.72 18.32 -30.51
CA SER A 68 -7.69 19.26 -29.94
C SER A 68 -8.54 18.65 -28.82
N GLN A 69 -8.08 18.78 -27.57
CA GLN A 69 -8.71 18.28 -26.36
C GLN A 69 -9.29 19.44 -25.53
N ILE A 70 -10.49 19.27 -24.98
CA ILE A 70 -11.04 20.19 -23.97
C ILE A 70 -10.58 19.67 -22.61
N VAL A 71 -9.61 20.36 -21.98
CA VAL A 71 -9.08 19.94 -20.68
C VAL A 71 -9.79 20.68 -19.55
N PRO A 72 -10.41 19.99 -18.57
CA PRO A 72 -11.01 20.64 -17.41
C PRO A 72 -9.97 21.37 -16.55
N PRO A 73 -10.31 22.49 -15.89
CA PRO A 73 -9.43 23.21 -14.97
C PRO A 73 -9.34 22.50 -13.60
N LYS A 74 -8.96 21.23 -13.60
CA LYS A 74 -8.76 20.36 -12.42
C LYS A 74 -7.52 19.50 -12.65
N SER A 75 -6.75 19.24 -11.60
CA SER A 75 -5.56 18.39 -11.70
C SER A 75 -5.90 16.99 -12.24
N ARG A 76 -5.06 16.45 -13.12
CA ARG A 76 -5.28 15.13 -13.74
C ARG A 76 -3.98 14.34 -13.88
N LEU A 77 -4.12 13.02 -13.91
CA LEU A 77 -3.09 12.13 -14.44
C LEU A 77 -3.32 12.00 -15.96
N PHE A 78 -2.41 12.56 -16.73
CA PHE A 78 -2.46 12.59 -18.19
C PHE A 78 -1.44 11.62 -18.77
N SER A 79 -1.91 10.55 -19.42
CA SER A 79 -1.08 9.55 -20.07
C SER A 79 -1.47 9.44 -21.55
N PRO A 80 -0.85 10.19 -22.46
CA PRO A 80 -1.26 10.16 -23.86
C PRO A 80 -0.98 8.82 -24.54
N PRO A 81 -1.77 8.42 -25.56
CA PRO A 81 -1.42 7.32 -26.43
C PRO A 81 -0.15 7.68 -27.22
N LEU A 82 0.90 6.87 -27.06
CA LEU A 82 2.14 7.05 -27.82
C LEU A 82 1.90 6.70 -29.29
N SER A 83 2.37 7.57 -30.19
CA SER A 83 2.00 7.62 -31.61
C SER A 83 2.82 6.72 -32.53
N HIS A 84 4.00 6.26 -32.10
CA HIS A 84 4.90 5.41 -32.87
C HIS A 84 5.22 4.10 -32.12
N PRO A 85 5.56 3.01 -32.84
CA PRO A 85 6.22 1.85 -32.24
C PRO A 85 7.52 2.31 -31.60
N CYS A 86 7.64 2.15 -30.28
CA CYS A 86 8.81 2.59 -29.52
C CYS A 86 9.88 1.49 -29.55
N ASP A 87 10.45 1.24 -30.73
CA ASP A 87 11.43 0.16 -31.01
C ASP A 87 12.89 0.52 -30.65
N PHE A 88 13.09 1.72 -30.11
CA PHE A 88 14.34 2.23 -29.55
C PHE A 88 14.26 2.36 -28.03
N LYS A 89 15.42 2.35 -27.37
CA LYS A 89 15.52 2.70 -25.95
C LYS A 89 15.72 4.21 -25.77
N THR A 90 15.11 4.77 -24.74
CA THR A 90 15.37 6.14 -24.30
C THR A 90 15.66 6.21 -22.81
N LYS A 91 16.45 7.22 -22.41
CA LYS A 91 16.65 7.69 -21.04
C LYS A 91 16.42 9.21 -20.92
N MET A 92 15.84 9.84 -21.94
CA MET A 92 15.66 11.29 -22.04
C MET A 92 14.30 11.60 -22.65
N LEU A 93 13.43 12.31 -21.94
CA LEU A 93 12.22 12.90 -22.52
C LEU A 93 12.36 14.42 -22.65
N ARG A 94 11.65 15.00 -23.62
CA ARG A 94 11.46 16.44 -23.76
C ARG A 94 9.97 16.74 -23.77
N LEU A 95 9.50 17.53 -22.81
CA LEU A 95 8.15 18.07 -22.78
C LEU A 95 8.15 19.48 -23.36
N VAL A 96 7.26 19.78 -24.30
CA VAL A 96 7.08 21.12 -24.88
C VAL A 96 5.74 21.70 -24.42
N PHE A 97 5.71 22.99 -24.11
CA PHE A 97 4.57 23.67 -23.48
C PHE A 97 3.92 24.74 -24.36
N LYS A 98 2.61 24.93 -24.18
CA LYS A 98 1.76 25.76 -25.06
C LYS A 98 2.12 27.24 -25.05
N ASP A 99 2.35 27.82 -23.87
CA ASP A 99 2.72 29.23 -23.74
C ASP A 99 3.55 29.53 -22.47
N SER A 100 4.45 30.50 -22.60
CA SER A 100 5.48 30.93 -21.64
C SER A 100 5.09 32.23 -20.93
N SER A 101 3.80 32.46 -20.71
CA SER A 101 3.29 33.57 -19.90
C SER A 101 3.87 33.51 -18.47
N ARG A 102 4.70 34.50 -18.12
CA ARG A 102 5.36 34.64 -16.82
C ARG A 102 4.33 34.61 -15.66
N THR A 103 4.78 34.25 -14.44
CA THR A 103 4.05 34.29 -13.14
C THR A 103 3.36 33.03 -12.59
N SER A 104 3.65 31.80 -13.06
CA SER A 104 3.40 30.60 -12.21
C SER A 104 4.37 29.44 -12.46
N SER A 105 5.02 28.97 -11.40
CA SER A 105 5.90 27.79 -11.40
C SER A 105 5.07 26.53 -11.61
N THR A 106 5.07 26.05 -12.86
CA THR A 106 4.26 24.89 -13.26
C THR A 106 4.98 23.61 -12.84
N GLN A 107 4.56 23.01 -11.72
CA GLN A 107 5.11 21.74 -11.24
C GLN A 107 4.54 20.57 -12.05
N VAL A 108 5.42 19.85 -12.75
CA VAL A 108 5.07 18.72 -13.61
C VAL A 108 5.83 17.49 -13.14
N TYR A 109 5.11 16.45 -12.73
CA TYR A 109 5.71 15.17 -12.35
C TYR A 109 5.58 14.20 -13.52
N VAL A 110 6.67 13.56 -13.93
CA VAL A 110 6.72 12.70 -15.11
C VAL A 110 7.17 11.29 -14.71
N MET A 111 6.39 10.30 -15.12
CA MET A 111 6.70 8.88 -15.00
C MET A 111 6.89 8.30 -16.40
N LEU A 112 8.06 7.70 -16.64
CA LEU A 112 8.31 6.85 -17.79
C LEU A 112 8.18 5.39 -17.36
N ILE A 113 7.18 4.68 -17.92
CA ILE A 113 7.05 3.22 -17.79
C ILE A 113 7.62 2.61 -19.06
N GLY A 114 8.58 1.71 -18.93
CA GLY A 114 9.15 0.98 -20.05
C GLY A 114 9.56 -0.46 -19.71
N THR A 115 10.16 -1.14 -20.69
CA THR A 115 10.67 -2.51 -20.54
C THR A 115 12.16 -2.61 -20.88
N SER A 116 12.84 -3.61 -20.31
CA SER A 116 14.27 -3.85 -20.53
C SER A 116 14.58 -4.47 -21.90
N ASP A 117 13.77 -5.41 -22.37
CA ASP A 117 13.71 -5.96 -23.74
C ASP A 117 12.56 -5.28 -24.53
N LEU A 118 12.64 -5.21 -25.87
CA LEU A 118 11.53 -4.72 -26.70
C LEU A 118 10.34 -5.68 -26.65
N ILE A 119 9.14 -5.16 -26.35
CA ILE A 119 7.89 -5.91 -26.39
C ILE A 119 7.01 -5.48 -27.57
N LEU A 120 6.33 -6.45 -28.19
CA LEU A 120 5.38 -6.22 -29.28
C LEU A 120 4.04 -6.93 -28.96
N PRO A 121 2.88 -6.31 -29.24
CA PRO A 121 1.59 -6.99 -29.18
C PRO A 121 1.55 -8.24 -30.07
N ARG A 122 0.79 -9.26 -29.64
CA ARG A 122 0.58 -10.49 -30.44
C ARG A 122 -0.25 -10.27 -31.69
N ASN A 123 -1.15 -9.29 -31.65
CA ASN A 123 -1.90 -8.84 -32.82
C ASN A 123 -1.03 -7.81 -33.57
N PRO A 124 -0.51 -8.12 -34.76
CA PRO A 124 0.38 -7.20 -35.49
C PRO A 124 -0.33 -5.91 -35.96
N ASN A 125 -1.67 -5.91 -35.96
CA ASN A 125 -2.48 -4.76 -36.35
C ASN A 125 -2.86 -3.86 -35.15
N GLU A 126 -2.37 -4.16 -33.94
CA GLU A 126 -2.68 -3.44 -32.71
C GLU A 126 -1.41 -2.78 -32.14
N SER A 127 -1.44 -1.46 -31.94
CA SER A 127 -0.35 -0.74 -31.25
C SER A 127 -0.39 -1.02 -29.75
N LEU A 128 0.74 -0.88 -29.06
CA LEU A 128 0.80 -1.06 -27.61
C LEU A 128 -0.12 -0.06 -26.87
N SER A 129 -0.25 1.16 -27.38
CA SER A 129 -1.22 2.16 -26.91
C SER A 129 -2.68 1.69 -27.05
N ASN A 130 -3.04 1.06 -28.17
CA ASN A 130 -4.40 0.54 -28.41
C ASN A 130 -4.69 -0.71 -27.57
N LEU A 131 -3.70 -1.59 -27.40
CA LEU A 131 -3.76 -2.71 -26.48
C LEU A 131 -4.02 -2.24 -25.04
N LEU A 132 -3.29 -1.22 -24.58
CA LEU A 132 -3.52 -0.63 -23.25
C LEU A 132 -4.92 -0.01 -23.13
N LYS A 133 -5.40 0.73 -24.14
CA LYS A 133 -6.81 1.21 -24.18
C LYS A 133 -7.83 0.08 -24.03
N ARG A 134 -7.65 -1.00 -24.79
CA ARG A 134 -8.56 -2.16 -24.79
C ARG A 134 -8.54 -2.94 -23.46
N ILE A 135 -7.41 -2.97 -22.76
CA ILE A 135 -7.35 -3.52 -21.40
C ILE A 135 -7.99 -2.54 -20.41
N ASN A 136 -7.76 -1.24 -20.53
CA ASN A 136 -8.31 -0.22 -19.64
C ASN A 136 -9.86 -0.21 -19.65
N SER A 137 -10.48 -0.39 -20.82
CA SER A 137 -11.93 -0.55 -20.98
C SER A 137 -12.53 -1.81 -20.33
N MET A 138 -11.72 -2.71 -19.78
CA MET A 138 -12.21 -3.82 -18.93
C MET A 138 -12.51 -3.36 -17.49
N TYR A 139 -12.05 -2.17 -17.10
CA TYR A 139 -12.06 -1.67 -15.73
C TYR A 139 -12.78 -0.31 -15.56
N SER A 140 -12.75 0.55 -16.57
CA SER A 140 -13.51 1.81 -16.58
C SER A 140 -14.72 1.72 -17.49
N GLN A 141 -15.90 2.10 -16.98
CA GLN A 141 -17.13 2.25 -17.78
C GLN A 141 -17.21 3.61 -18.49
N HIS A 142 -16.36 4.58 -18.11
CA HIS A 142 -16.36 5.92 -18.71
C HIS A 142 -15.40 5.99 -19.89
N HIS A 143 -15.92 5.58 -21.04
CA HIS A 143 -15.34 5.92 -22.34
C HIS A 143 -15.60 7.40 -22.66
N ASP A 144 -14.57 8.09 -23.16
CA ASP A 144 -14.62 9.04 -24.30
C ASP A 144 -13.33 9.88 -24.42
N ASP A 145 -12.49 9.97 -23.38
CA ASP A 145 -11.18 10.63 -23.48
C ASP A 145 -10.17 9.77 -24.27
N VAL A 146 -10.28 9.83 -25.60
CA VAL A 146 -9.35 9.18 -26.54
C VAL A 146 -7.92 9.70 -26.39
N HIS A 147 -7.71 10.86 -25.76
CA HIS A 147 -6.42 11.52 -25.59
C HIS A 147 -5.70 11.08 -24.30
N ASN A 148 -6.39 10.45 -23.34
CA ASN A 148 -5.83 10.08 -22.04
C ASN A 148 -6.09 8.60 -21.66
N LEU A 149 -5.03 7.79 -21.61
CA LEU A 149 -5.07 6.39 -21.12
C LEU A 149 -5.39 6.26 -19.62
N THR A 150 -5.40 7.37 -18.87
CA THR A 150 -5.56 7.38 -17.40
C THR A 150 -6.62 8.38 -16.93
N ALA A 151 -7.72 8.50 -17.68
CA ALA A 151 -8.80 9.45 -17.41
C ALA A 151 -9.47 9.27 -16.03
N ASP A 152 -9.67 8.03 -15.58
CA ASP A 152 -9.98 7.73 -14.18
C ASP A 152 -8.68 7.42 -13.41
N SER A 153 -8.33 8.28 -12.45
CA SER A 153 -7.15 8.11 -11.61
C SER A 153 -7.23 6.89 -10.67
N LYS A 154 -8.42 6.34 -10.41
CA LYS A 154 -8.58 5.14 -9.57
C LYS A 154 -8.21 3.86 -10.31
N SER A 155 -8.53 3.73 -11.61
CA SER A 155 -8.26 2.55 -12.44
C SER A 155 -7.07 2.68 -13.39
N ALA A 156 -6.49 3.88 -13.52
CA ALA A 156 -5.34 4.28 -14.35
C ALA A 156 -4.14 3.31 -14.42
N HIS A 157 -4.02 2.40 -13.46
CA HIS A 157 -2.91 1.46 -13.32
C HIS A 157 -3.26 0.03 -13.78
N LEU A 158 -4.54 -0.36 -13.79
CA LEU A 158 -4.99 -1.76 -13.91
C LEU A 158 -4.63 -2.39 -15.26
N ASP A 159 -4.44 -1.58 -16.29
CA ASP A 159 -4.05 -2.05 -17.60
C ASP A 159 -2.59 -2.52 -17.68
N ILE A 160 -1.67 -1.84 -17.01
CA ILE A 160 -0.28 -2.31 -16.82
C ILE A 160 -0.27 -3.58 -15.97
N VAL A 161 -1.10 -3.66 -14.91
CA VAL A 161 -1.21 -4.84 -14.03
C VAL A 161 -1.66 -6.07 -14.79
N HIS A 162 -2.74 -5.94 -15.57
CA HIS A 162 -3.31 -7.02 -16.35
C HIS A 162 -2.36 -7.43 -17.48
N LEU A 163 -1.70 -6.47 -18.13
CA LEU A 163 -0.64 -6.75 -19.11
C LEU A 163 0.55 -7.50 -18.49
N GLN A 164 0.95 -7.16 -17.26
CA GLN A 164 2.01 -7.88 -16.53
C GLN A 164 1.60 -9.31 -16.15
N ARG A 165 0.40 -9.48 -15.58
CA ARG A 165 -0.14 -10.79 -15.15
C ARG A 165 -0.32 -11.73 -16.34
N ASN A 166 -0.88 -11.22 -17.44
CA ASN A 166 -1.28 -11.98 -18.62
C ASN A 166 -0.35 -11.77 -19.83
N PHE A 167 0.90 -11.33 -19.60
CA PHE A 167 1.84 -10.90 -20.65
C PHE A 167 1.94 -11.88 -21.84
N SER A 168 1.97 -13.18 -21.56
CA SER A 168 2.09 -14.23 -22.57
C SER A 168 0.88 -14.35 -23.52
N GLU A 169 -0.27 -13.77 -23.16
CA GLU A 169 -1.49 -13.75 -23.97
C GLU A 169 -1.55 -12.52 -24.88
N TYR A 170 -1.02 -11.38 -24.43
CA TYR A 170 -1.13 -10.10 -25.12
C TYR A 170 0.12 -9.69 -25.91
N CYS A 171 1.32 -10.05 -25.44
CA CYS A 171 2.59 -9.59 -26.01
C CYS A 171 3.62 -10.72 -26.21
N VAL A 172 4.67 -10.39 -26.96
CA VAL A 172 5.88 -11.20 -27.14
C VAL A 172 7.12 -10.31 -26.94
N ILE A 173 8.23 -10.92 -26.52
CA ILE A 173 9.53 -10.25 -26.41
C ILE A 173 10.26 -10.39 -27.75
N TYR A 174 10.58 -9.27 -28.40
CA TYR A 174 11.33 -9.26 -29.66
C TYR A 174 12.84 -9.34 -29.41
N LYS A 175 13.37 -10.56 -29.46
CA LYS A 175 14.83 -10.78 -29.39
C LYS A 175 15.44 -10.69 -30.78
N SER A 176 16.14 -9.59 -31.05
CA SER A 176 16.93 -9.40 -32.28
C SER A 176 17.88 -10.59 -32.52
N LYS A 177 17.97 -11.06 -33.76
CA LYS A 177 18.73 -12.26 -34.16
C LYS A 177 20.25 -12.05 -34.17
N ARG A 178 20.86 -11.63 -33.05
CA ARG A 178 22.30 -11.84 -32.84
C ARG A 178 22.57 -13.34 -32.72
N ARG A 179 23.26 -13.90 -33.73
CA ARG A 179 23.70 -15.30 -33.73
C ARG A 179 24.59 -15.56 -32.52
N ILE A 180 24.12 -16.38 -31.59
CA ILE A 180 24.98 -17.07 -30.62
C ILE A 180 24.78 -18.57 -30.85
N ASN A 181 25.78 -19.20 -31.45
CA ASN A 181 25.84 -20.65 -31.56
C ASN A 181 26.14 -21.25 -30.18
N TYR A 182 25.21 -22.04 -29.65
CA TYR A 182 25.58 -23.15 -28.77
C TYR A 182 25.03 -24.45 -29.33
N LYS A 183 25.87 -25.49 -29.27
CA LYS A 183 25.64 -26.75 -29.98
C LYS A 183 24.41 -27.48 -29.44
N SER A 184 23.76 -28.21 -30.34
CA SER A 184 22.73 -29.19 -30.02
C SER A 184 23.19 -30.19 -28.96
N ASN A 185 22.29 -30.51 -28.02
CA ASN A 185 22.20 -31.86 -27.49
C ASN A 185 20.72 -32.25 -27.38
N LEU A 186 20.26 -33.12 -28.27
CA LEU A 186 18.92 -33.70 -28.18
C LEU A 186 18.91 -34.76 -27.09
N LYS A 187 17.90 -34.73 -26.22
CA LYS A 187 17.15 -35.95 -25.90
C LYS A 187 15.66 -35.70 -26.08
N HIS A 188 15.11 -36.30 -27.12
CA HIS A 188 13.67 -36.36 -27.37
C HIS A 188 13.02 -37.29 -26.32
N LYS A 189 11.93 -36.84 -25.70
CA LYS A 189 10.79 -37.72 -25.41
C LYS A 189 9.50 -36.93 -25.57
N LYS A 190 8.74 -37.25 -26.63
CA LYS A 190 7.37 -36.75 -26.86
C LYS A 190 6.40 -37.67 -26.12
N CYS A 191 5.35 -37.10 -25.55
CA CYS A 191 4.02 -37.70 -25.56
C CYS A 191 2.99 -36.61 -25.92
N LYS A 192 1.87 -37.02 -26.53
CA LYS A 192 0.80 -36.13 -27.02
C LYS A 192 -0.50 -36.47 -26.29
N LYS A 193 -1.31 -35.45 -26.00
CA LYS A 193 -2.80 -35.52 -25.84
C LYS A 193 -3.31 -36.40 -24.66
N ALA A 194 -4.53 -36.21 -24.14
CA ALA A 194 -5.45 -35.07 -24.21
C ALA A 194 -6.59 -35.19 -23.17
N PHE A 195 -7.09 -34.05 -22.68
CA PHE A 195 -8.45 -33.76 -22.17
C PHE A 195 -9.06 -34.59 -20.99
N LYS A 196 -9.92 -33.89 -20.21
CA LYS A 196 -11.09 -34.41 -19.45
C LYS A 196 -10.79 -35.29 -18.19
N GLU A 197 -11.57 -35.36 -17.09
CA GLU A 197 -12.60 -34.53 -16.38
C GLU A 197 -12.35 -34.70 -14.83
N VAL A 198 -13.08 -34.21 -13.82
CA VAL A 198 -14.34 -33.43 -13.65
C VAL A 198 -14.29 -32.66 -12.30
N ILE A 199 -15.26 -31.79 -11.99
CA ILE A 199 -15.45 -31.19 -10.64
C ILE A 199 -16.29 -32.13 -9.75
N PRO A 200 -15.87 -32.47 -8.51
CA PRO A 200 -16.74 -33.12 -7.53
C PRO A 200 -17.40 -32.09 -6.60
N GLY A 201 -18.66 -31.75 -6.89
CA GLY A 201 -19.58 -31.24 -5.88
C GLY A 201 -20.28 -32.40 -5.17
N TYR A 202 -20.49 -32.33 -3.85
CA TYR A 202 -21.09 -33.41 -3.07
C TYR A 202 -22.52 -33.05 -2.62
N VAL A 203 -23.49 -33.93 -2.90
CA VAL A 203 -24.92 -33.76 -2.58
C VAL A 203 -25.44 -35.00 -1.85
N GLN A 204 -26.50 -34.82 -1.06
CA GLN A 204 -27.10 -35.81 -0.17
C GLN A 204 -27.50 -37.13 -0.85
N PRO A 205 -27.33 -38.29 -0.19
CA PRO A 205 -28.13 -39.49 -0.45
C PRO A 205 -29.51 -39.36 0.22
N LEU A 206 -30.59 -39.71 -0.49
CA LEU A 206 -31.95 -39.62 0.05
C LEU A 206 -32.74 -40.92 -0.19
N GLY A 207 -32.91 -41.71 0.87
CA GLY A 207 -34.05 -42.61 1.06
C GLY A 207 -33.92 -44.06 0.61
N GLN A 208 -34.07 -44.97 1.58
CA GLN A 208 -35.08 -46.04 1.51
C GLN A 208 -35.69 -46.28 2.91
N ARG A 209 -36.89 -46.85 2.94
CA ARG A 209 -37.71 -47.14 4.14
C ARG A 209 -37.74 -48.67 4.36
N TYR A 210 -38.15 -49.29 5.47
CA TYR A 210 -39.06 -48.95 6.58
C TYR A 210 -38.50 -49.52 7.91
N SER A 211 -38.92 -49.11 9.11
CA SER A 211 -40.16 -49.58 9.74
C SER A 211 -40.58 -48.76 10.97
N ARG A 212 -41.90 -48.67 11.22
CA ARG A 212 -42.48 -48.09 12.44
C ARG A 212 -42.76 -49.19 13.46
N ARG A 213 -42.18 -49.09 14.66
CA ARG A 213 -42.90 -49.40 15.91
C ARG A 213 -42.61 -48.32 16.96
N ILE A 214 -43.67 -47.91 17.65
CA ILE A 214 -43.63 -46.95 18.76
C ILE A 214 -43.28 -47.73 20.03
N LEU A 215 -42.45 -47.17 20.91
CA LEU A 215 -42.64 -47.31 22.36
C LEU A 215 -41.93 -46.17 23.10
N SER A 216 -42.55 -45.72 24.19
CA SER A 216 -42.24 -44.49 24.91
C SER A 216 -41.09 -44.63 25.92
N LYS A 217 -40.35 -43.54 26.16
CA LYS A 217 -40.03 -43.08 27.52
C LYS A 217 -39.61 -41.61 27.57
N SER A 218 -40.31 -40.84 28.39
CA SER A 218 -40.00 -39.51 28.94
C SER A 218 -39.07 -38.57 28.15
N TYR A 219 -39.61 -37.44 27.70
CA TYR A 219 -38.81 -36.21 27.62
C TYR A 219 -38.29 -35.88 29.02
N LYS A 220 -36.99 -36.08 29.26
CA LYS A 220 -36.26 -35.23 30.21
C LYS A 220 -35.83 -33.98 29.45
N GLU A 221 -35.88 -32.82 30.09
CA GLU A 221 -35.17 -31.65 29.55
C GLU A 221 -33.69 -32.03 29.30
N PRO A 222 -33.05 -31.52 28.23
CA PRO A 222 -31.60 -31.59 28.14
C PRO A 222 -31.04 -30.87 29.36
N SER A 223 -30.34 -31.62 30.23
CA SER A 223 -29.79 -31.10 31.49
C SER A 223 -29.00 -29.84 31.21
N ARG A 224 -29.41 -28.71 31.80
CA ARG A 224 -28.79 -27.39 31.55
C ARG A 224 -27.28 -27.46 31.78
N CYS A 225 -26.50 -27.53 30.70
CA CYS A 225 -25.05 -27.55 30.79
C CYS A 225 -24.58 -26.23 31.40
N SER A 226 -24.22 -26.25 32.68
CA SER A 226 -23.64 -25.10 33.35
C SER A 226 -22.38 -24.67 32.62
N LEU A 227 -22.15 -23.36 32.52
CA LEU A 227 -20.91 -22.80 31.98
C LEU A 227 -19.67 -23.33 32.73
N SER A 228 -19.82 -23.64 34.03
CA SER A 228 -18.78 -24.26 34.86
C SER A 228 -18.42 -25.70 34.48
N ALA A 229 -19.23 -26.40 33.68
CA ALA A 229 -18.96 -27.77 33.22
C ALA A 229 -18.13 -27.83 31.91
N LEU A 230 -17.83 -26.68 31.28
CA LEU A 230 -16.98 -26.63 30.09
C LEU A 230 -15.50 -26.75 30.46
N PRO A 231 -14.63 -27.33 29.61
CA PRO A 231 -13.18 -27.28 29.75
C PRO A 231 -12.61 -25.85 29.63
N ASP A 232 -11.42 -25.63 30.19
CA ASP A 232 -10.76 -24.32 30.23
C ASP A 232 -10.45 -23.78 28.81
N GLU A 233 -10.09 -24.64 27.87
CA GLU A 233 -9.81 -24.25 26.48
C GLU A 233 -11.07 -23.81 25.72
N ILE A 234 -12.25 -24.25 26.18
CA ILE A 234 -13.55 -23.82 25.65
C ILE A 234 -13.97 -22.50 26.31
N LEU A 235 -13.75 -22.34 27.62
CA LEU A 235 -13.97 -21.09 28.33
C LEU A 235 -13.08 -19.96 27.78
N LEU A 236 -11.79 -20.22 27.57
CA LEU A 236 -10.85 -19.26 26.95
C LEU A 236 -11.20 -18.94 25.50
N LYS A 237 -11.85 -19.85 24.76
CA LYS A 237 -12.41 -19.55 23.43
C LYS A 237 -13.64 -18.66 23.53
N ILE A 238 -14.51 -18.84 24.53
CA ILE A 238 -15.68 -17.99 24.78
C ILE A 238 -15.23 -16.59 25.23
N PHE A 239 -14.28 -16.51 26.16
CA PHE A 239 -13.78 -15.25 26.73
C PHE A 239 -13.14 -14.33 25.67
N LYS A 240 -12.59 -14.89 24.58
CA LYS A 240 -12.07 -14.13 23.41
C LYS A 240 -13.15 -13.41 22.59
N TYR A 241 -14.43 -13.68 22.82
CA TYR A 241 -15.55 -12.96 22.20
C TYR A 241 -16.24 -11.96 23.15
N LEU A 242 -15.79 -11.87 24.41
CA LEU A 242 -16.28 -10.85 25.35
C LEU A 242 -15.62 -9.50 25.05
N ASP A 243 -16.35 -8.41 25.26
CA ASP A 243 -15.74 -7.08 25.31
C ASP A 243 -14.87 -6.93 26.57
N LEU A 244 -13.98 -5.93 26.58
CA LEU A 244 -13.00 -5.75 27.65
C LEU A 244 -13.63 -5.47 29.02
N VAL A 245 -14.81 -4.82 29.08
CA VAL A 245 -15.49 -4.50 30.34
C VAL A 245 -16.18 -5.73 30.91
N THR A 246 -16.88 -6.49 30.06
CA THR A 246 -17.47 -7.79 30.46
C THR A 246 -16.40 -8.78 30.84
N LEU A 247 -15.27 -8.84 30.11
CA LEU A 247 -14.16 -9.73 30.42
C LEU A 247 -13.53 -9.44 31.78
N CYS A 248 -13.26 -8.17 32.13
CA CYS A 248 -12.75 -7.82 33.46
C CYS A 248 -13.74 -8.15 34.59
N ARG A 249 -15.06 -8.06 34.33
CA ARG A 249 -16.09 -8.47 35.29
C ARG A 249 -16.19 -9.99 35.48
N MET A 250 -15.68 -10.82 34.58
CA MET A 250 -15.74 -12.29 34.75
C MET A 250 -15.04 -12.78 36.03
N ASN A 251 -14.06 -12.02 36.54
CA ASN A 251 -13.41 -12.26 37.84
C ASN A 251 -14.42 -12.29 39.00
N GLU A 252 -15.50 -11.51 38.90
CA GLU A 252 -16.53 -11.31 39.92
C GLU A 252 -17.63 -12.40 39.87
N VAL A 253 -17.68 -13.19 38.79
CA VAL A 253 -18.87 -14.01 38.44
C VAL A 253 -18.85 -15.43 39.01
N ASN A 254 -17.70 -16.10 39.13
CA ASN A 254 -17.66 -17.50 39.59
C ASN A 254 -16.33 -17.98 40.22
N ASN A 255 -16.37 -18.29 41.51
CA ASN A 255 -15.42 -19.09 42.31
C ASN A 255 -14.04 -19.39 41.68
N GLY A 256 -13.11 -18.43 41.75
CA GLY A 256 -11.66 -18.61 41.60
C GLY A 256 -11.16 -18.99 40.20
N ARG A 257 -11.73 -20.03 39.58
CA ARG A 257 -11.41 -20.51 38.24
C ARG A 257 -11.61 -19.44 37.17
N PHE A 258 -12.66 -18.63 37.26
CA PHE A 258 -12.85 -17.56 36.27
C PHE A 258 -11.83 -16.44 36.42
N ASP A 259 -11.44 -16.06 37.65
CA ASP A 259 -10.29 -15.16 37.88
C ASP A 259 -9.00 -15.80 37.33
N ILE A 260 -8.67 -17.07 37.65
CA ILE A 260 -7.47 -17.73 37.09
C ILE A 260 -7.47 -17.70 35.55
N LEU A 261 -8.61 -17.95 34.90
CA LEU A 261 -8.71 -17.97 33.43
C LEU A 261 -8.66 -16.58 32.80
N THR A 262 -9.18 -15.53 33.45
CA THR A 262 -9.08 -14.17 32.89
C THR A 262 -7.66 -13.62 32.93
N TRP A 263 -6.72 -14.19 33.69
CA TRP A 263 -5.31 -13.79 33.62
C TRP A 263 -4.55 -14.34 32.40
N ASP A 264 -5.15 -15.21 31.57
CA ASP A 264 -4.48 -15.77 30.37
C ASP A 264 -4.06 -14.66 29.38
N PRO A 265 -2.74 -14.47 29.11
CA PRO A 265 -2.26 -13.41 28.23
C PRO A 265 -2.70 -13.49 26.76
N LEU A 266 -3.27 -14.61 26.30
CA LEU A 266 -3.86 -14.76 24.97
C LEU A 266 -5.23 -14.07 24.85
N LEU A 267 -5.86 -13.69 25.96
CA LEU A 267 -7.07 -12.84 25.98
C LEU A 267 -6.70 -11.40 25.62
N TYR A 268 -5.60 -10.88 26.16
CA TYR A 268 -5.17 -9.48 26.03
C TYR A 268 -4.18 -9.25 24.88
N THR A 269 -4.36 -9.96 23.76
CA THR A 269 -3.58 -9.72 22.54
C THR A 269 -3.95 -8.39 21.86
N ARG A 270 -5.12 -7.83 22.16
CA ARG A 270 -5.59 -6.53 21.64
C ARG A 270 -6.29 -5.75 22.76
N LEU A 271 -5.97 -4.48 22.92
CA LEU A 271 -6.57 -3.59 23.90
C LEU A 271 -6.99 -2.26 23.26
N ASN A 272 -8.15 -1.76 23.69
CA ASN A 272 -8.76 -0.51 23.23
C ASN A 272 -9.24 0.26 24.46
N MET A 273 -8.59 1.39 24.72
CA MET A 273 -8.72 2.21 25.93
C MET A 273 -8.77 3.70 25.53
N ARG A 274 -9.57 4.00 24.50
CA ARG A 274 -9.73 5.33 23.92
C ARG A 274 -10.54 6.29 24.81
N TRP A 275 -10.28 7.58 24.65
CA TRP A 275 -11.02 8.69 25.27
C TRP A 275 -11.06 8.71 26.81
N ILE A 276 -10.18 7.95 27.48
CA ILE A 276 -10.08 7.92 28.94
C ILE A 276 -9.26 9.13 29.40
N LYS A 277 -9.94 10.19 29.86
CA LYS A 277 -9.31 11.48 30.23
C LYS A 277 -8.84 11.57 31.70
N SER A 278 -8.84 10.48 32.47
CA SER A 278 -8.44 10.48 33.89
C SER A 278 -7.16 9.68 34.10
N ASP A 279 -6.08 10.39 34.43
CA ASP A 279 -4.74 9.81 34.57
C ASP A 279 -4.68 8.74 35.66
N LYS A 280 -5.31 9.00 36.82
CA LYS A 280 -5.42 8.01 37.90
C LYS A 280 -6.07 6.71 37.42
N TYR A 281 -7.20 6.82 36.71
CA TYR A 281 -7.91 5.64 36.22
C TYR A 281 -7.11 4.91 35.12
N MET A 282 -6.35 5.64 34.28
CA MET A 282 -5.40 5.04 33.35
C MET A 282 -4.23 4.34 34.06
N CYS A 283 -3.74 4.86 35.19
CA CYS A 283 -2.74 4.19 36.01
C CYS A 283 -3.30 2.91 36.64
N ASP A 284 -4.51 2.93 37.19
CA ASP A 284 -5.20 1.75 37.72
C ASP A 284 -5.36 0.67 36.62
N ILE A 285 -5.74 1.09 35.41
CA ILE A 285 -5.83 0.25 34.20
C ILE A 285 -4.45 -0.33 33.83
N PHE A 286 -3.40 0.48 33.69
CA PHE A 286 -2.07 -0.02 33.34
C PHE A 286 -1.52 -0.98 34.39
N CYS A 287 -1.73 -0.72 35.69
CA CYS A 287 -1.38 -1.64 36.77
C CYS A 287 -2.11 -2.98 36.65
N TYR A 288 -3.41 -2.97 36.33
CA TYR A 288 -4.19 -4.20 36.09
C TYR A 288 -3.68 -4.99 34.88
N PHE A 289 -3.39 -4.31 33.76
CA PHE A 289 -3.05 -4.98 32.51
C PHE A 289 -1.58 -5.38 32.37
N THR A 290 -0.63 -4.69 33.02
CA THR A 290 0.82 -4.99 32.96
C THR A 290 1.17 -6.47 33.14
N PRO A 291 0.77 -7.16 34.24
CA PRO A 291 1.13 -8.57 34.44
C PRO A 291 0.44 -9.52 33.44
N ARG A 292 -0.67 -9.09 32.83
CA ARG A 292 -1.51 -9.89 31.94
C ARG A 292 -1.14 -9.72 30.45
N CYS A 293 -0.47 -8.64 30.06
CA CYS A 293 -0.29 -8.24 28.65
C CYS A 293 1.00 -8.71 27.97
N LYS A 294 1.59 -9.82 28.46
CA LYS A 294 2.83 -10.43 27.92
C LYS A 294 2.78 -10.76 26.42
N TYR A 295 1.58 -10.91 25.84
CA TYR A 295 1.36 -11.21 24.42
C TYR A 295 0.60 -10.13 23.65
N LEU A 296 0.53 -8.90 24.17
CA LEU A 296 -0.11 -7.76 23.52
C LEU A 296 0.49 -7.48 22.12
N GLN A 297 -0.40 -7.31 21.14
CA GLN A 297 -0.06 -7.05 19.73
C GLN A 297 -0.65 -5.72 19.24
N GLN A 298 -1.82 -5.31 19.73
CA GLN A 298 -2.48 -4.07 19.32
C GLN A 298 -2.93 -3.27 20.55
N LEU A 299 -2.56 -1.99 20.61
CA LEU A 299 -2.99 -1.07 21.68
C LEU A 299 -3.49 0.24 21.07
N ASP A 300 -4.64 0.70 21.54
CA ASP A 300 -5.27 1.94 21.06
C ASP A 300 -5.69 2.82 22.25
N LEU A 301 -4.94 3.92 22.43
CA LEU A 301 -5.14 4.94 23.48
C LEU A 301 -5.68 6.26 22.90
N THR A 302 -6.24 6.23 21.68
CA THR A 302 -6.69 7.44 20.96
C THR A 302 -7.55 8.33 21.85
N GLY A 303 -7.10 9.57 22.07
CA GLY A 303 -7.79 10.60 22.84
C GLY A 303 -7.73 10.40 24.35
N SER A 304 -6.90 9.52 24.89
CA SER A 304 -6.75 9.32 26.34
C SER A 304 -5.67 10.23 26.96
N ASN A 305 -5.77 10.45 28.27
CA ASN A 305 -4.77 11.13 29.09
C ASN A 305 -4.25 10.14 30.15
N PHE A 306 -2.93 10.09 30.36
CA PHE A 306 -2.27 9.11 31.21
C PHE A 306 -0.90 9.61 31.66
N ASP A 307 -0.39 9.06 32.77
CA ASP A 307 1.00 9.28 33.20
C ASP A 307 1.99 8.63 32.23
N VAL A 308 2.92 9.43 31.72
CA VAL A 308 3.94 9.05 30.73
C VAL A 308 4.90 7.99 31.26
N ASN A 309 5.31 8.10 32.52
CA ASN A 309 6.26 7.18 33.15
C ASN A 309 5.61 5.83 33.42
N VAL A 310 4.35 5.82 33.87
CA VAL A 310 3.56 4.59 34.03
C VAL A 310 3.36 3.89 32.68
N PHE A 311 3.12 4.65 31.59
CA PHE A 311 3.03 4.05 30.26
C PHE A 311 4.39 3.54 29.73
N VAL A 312 5.50 4.20 30.03
CA VAL A 312 6.86 3.71 29.74
C VAL A 312 7.13 2.37 30.45
N ILE A 313 6.75 2.24 31.73
CA ILE A 313 6.84 0.99 32.49
C ILE A 313 5.94 -0.11 31.89
N PHE A 314 4.73 0.24 31.45
CA PHE A 314 3.83 -0.68 30.74
C PHE A 314 4.47 -1.20 29.44
N LEU A 315 5.12 -0.33 28.66
CA LEU A 315 5.79 -0.69 27.41
C LEU A 315 7.02 -1.58 27.63
N ASP A 316 7.82 -1.39 28.69
CA ASP A 316 8.95 -2.30 29.00
C ASP A 316 8.50 -3.75 29.23
N ASN A 317 7.32 -3.92 29.83
CA ASN A 317 6.71 -5.23 30.11
C ASN A 317 5.99 -5.83 28.89
N CYS A 318 5.23 -5.01 28.14
CA CYS A 318 4.26 -5.50 27.16
C CYS A 318 4.65 -5.21 25.69
N GLY A 319 5.53 -4.25 25.44
CA GLY A 319 5.80 -3.69 24.10
C GLY A 319 6.52 -4.62 23.12
N ARG A 320 7.21 -5.67 23.61
CA ARG A 320 8.09 -6.53 22.79
C ARG A 320 7.38 -7.26 21.64
N ARG A 321 6.07 -7.51 21.75
CA ARG A 321 5.24 -8.13 20.70
C ARG A 321 4.23 -7.15 20.07
N LEU A 322 4.30 -5.88 20.44
CA LEU A 322 3.42 -4.84 19.92
C LEU A 322 3.70 -4.63 18.43
N THR A 323 2.63 -4.63 17.64
CA THR A 323 2.65 -4.50 16.18
C THR A 323 1.81 -3.30 15.72
N HIS A 324 0.80 -2.88 16.49
CA HIS A 324 -0.03 -1.72 16.18
C HIS A 324 -0.20 -0.86 17.43
N LEU A 325 0.12 0.43 17.35
CA LEU A 325 -0.03 1.39 18.45
C LEU A 325 -0.68 2.69 17.94
N ARG A 326 -1.75 3.14 18.61
CA ARG A 326 -2.38 4.44 18.34
C ARG A 326 -2.43 5.32 19.58
N LEU A 327 -1.85 6.51 19.47
CA LEU A 327 -1.77 7.56 20.47
C LEU A 327 -2.35 8.90 19.94
N ARG A 328 -3.25 8.86 18.96
CA ARG A 328 -3.87 10.05 18.34
C ARG A 328 -4.59 10.93 19.38
N ASP A 329 -4.50 12.26 19.31
CA ASP A 329 -5.05 13.22 20.31
C ASP A 329 -4.62 12.93 21.77
N CYS A 330 -3.47 12.28 21.97
CA CYS A 330 -2.81 12.22 23.27
C CYS A 330 -2.03 13.53 23.49
N ARG A 331 -2.34 14.24 24.58
CA ARG A 331 -1.95 15.66 24.77
C ARG A 331 -0.79 15.89 25.74
N MET A 332 -0.26 14.85 26.35
CA MET A 332 0.96 14.90 27.15
C MET A 332 2.22 14.94 26.28
N ASP A 333 3.38 15.10 26.91
CA ASP A 333 4.68 14.87 26.27
C ASP A 333 4.84 13.37 25.97
N LEU A 334 5.00 13.02 24.69
CA LEU A 334 5.22 11.64 24.25
C LEU A 334 6.69 11.34 23.88
N ASN A 335 7.61 12.30 23.96
CA ASN A 335 9.01 12.09 23.57
C ASN A 335 9.68 10.95 24.37
N PRO A 336 9.49 10.80 25.70
CA PRO A 336 9.97 9.63 26.45
C PRO A 336 9.30 8.31 26.03
N VAL A 337 8.05 8.37 25.56
CA VAL A 337 7.33 7.21 25.03
C VAL A 337 7.92 6.77 23.70
N LEU A 338 8.27 7.71 22.81
CA LEU A 338 8.93 7.39 21.53
C LEU A 338 10.32 6.79 21.73
N LEU A 339 11.08 7.26 22.73
CA LEU A 339 12.35 6.64 23.13
C LEU A 339 12.12 5.17 23.53
N LYS A 340 11.18 4.91 24.46
CA LYS A 340 10.85 3.54 24.90
C LYS A 340 10.30 2.65 23.79
N ILE A 341 9.54 3.20 22.85
CA ILE A 341 9.10 2.51 21.62
C ILE A 341 10.30 2.10 20.79
N SER A 342 11.28 2.99 20.59
CA SER A 342 12.50 2.70 19.82
C SER A 342 13.31 1.55 20.43
N GLU A 343 13.41 1.49 21.76
CA GLU A 343 14.11 0.42 22.48
C GLU A 343 13.39 -0.92 22.35
N THR A 344 12.10 -0.95 22.72
CA THR A 344 11.39 -2.19 23.07
C THR A 344 10.47 -2.71 21.96
N CYS A 345 9.88 -1.83 21.14
CA CYS A 345 8.81 -2.18 20.20
C CYS A 345 9.33 -2.54 18.79
N LYS A 346 10.39 -3.34 18.68
CA LYS A 346 11.06 -3.67 17.40
C LYS A 346 10.18 -4.39 16.36
N ASN A 347 9.00 -4.88 16.75
CA ASN A 347 8.00 -5.53 15.89
C ASN A 347 6.88 -4.59 15.41
N LEU A 348 6.96 -3.29 15.70
CA LEU A 348 5.92 -2.32 15.36
C LEU A 348 5.76 -2.17 13.84
N LYS A 349 4.51 -2.23 13.38
CA LYS A 349 4.05 -2.12 11.99
C LYS A 349 3.16 -0.89 11.78
N GLU A 350 2.22 -0.63 12.69
CA GLU A 350 1.36 0.57 12.67
C GLU A 350 1.68 1.51 13.85
N LEU A 351 1.88 2.81 13.57
CA LEU A 351 2.05 3.86 14.57
C LEU A 351 1.24 5.13 14.20
N ASP A 352 0.18 5.43 14.94
CA ASP A 352 -0.61 6.66 14.81
C ASP A 352 -0.29 7.65 15.94
N LEU A 353 0.26 8.81 15.58
CA LEU A 353 0.57 9.95 16.46
C LEU A 353 -0.17 11.23 16.01
N SER A 354 -1.29 11.08 15.28
CA SER A 354 -2.01 12.23 14.71
C SER A 354 -2.48 13.20 15.80
N TYR A 355 -2.32 14.50 15.56
CA TYR A 355 -2.66 15.61 16.48
C TYR A 355 -1.83 15.64 17.78
N CYS A 356 -0.73 14.90 17.88
CA CYS A 356 0.20 14.96 19.03
C CYS A 356 1.17 16.14 18.89
N HIS A 357 0.71 17.34 19.26
CA HIS A 357 1.44 18.60 19.03
C HIS A 357 2.66 18.83 19.93
N HIS A 358 2.87 18.03 20.98
CA HIS A 358 3.97 18.16 21.95
C HIS A 358 5.21 17.31 21.63
N ILE A 359 5.17 16.54 20.54
CA ILE A 359 6.33 15.78 20.04
C ILE A 359 7.28 16.75 19.32
N ASN A 360 8.57 16.67 19.63
CA ASN A 360 9.64 17.46 19.00
C ASN A 360 10.47 16.58 18.02
N ASP A 361 11.40 17.19 17.28
CA ASP A 361 12.25 16.44 16.34
C ASP A 361 13.14 15.39 17.02
N GLU A 362 13.54 15.60 18.28
CA GLU A 362 14.29 14.59 19.05
C GLU A 362 13.44 13.34 19.27
N GLY A 363 12.19 13.49 19.73
CA GLY A 363 11.24 12.40 19.90
C GLY A 363 10.97 11.63 18.60
N PHE A 364 10.85 12.33 17.47
CA PHE A 364 10.74 11.68 16.16
C PHE A 364 12.03 10.97 15.75
N SER A 365 13.21 11.51 16.07
CA SER A 365 14.51 10.90 15.70
C SER A 365 14.71 9.51 16.32
N TYR A 366 14.15 9.25 17.50
CA TYR A 366 14.18 7.90 18.11
C TYR A 366 13.48 6.85 17.22
N LEU A 367 12.48 7.24 16.41
CA LEU A 367 11.76 6.33 15.52
C LEU A 367 12.57 5.93 14.27
N GLU A 368 13.69 6.62 13.97
CA GLU A 368 14.58 6.28 12.85
C GLU A 368 15.19 4.88 13.02
N GLY A 369 15.33 4.39 14.25
CA GLY A 369 15.83 3.04 14.58
C GLY A 369 14.83 1.89 14.38
N LEU A 370 13.64 2.15 13.84
CA LEU A 370 12.63 1.14 13.48
C LEU A 370 12.75 0.76 12.00
N ASN A 371 12.53 -0.53 11.67
CA ASN A 371 12.75 -1.08 10.31
C ASN A 371 11.57 -1.94 9.79
N ASN A 372 10.47 -2.04 10.54
CA ASN A 372 9.33 -2.93 10.29
C ASN A 372 7.99 -2.20 10.12
N LEU A 373 7.99 -0.86 10.09
CA LEU A 373 6.78 -0.07 9.90
C LEU A 373 6.21 -0.27 8.49
N GLU A 374 4.89 -0.45 8.47
CA GLU A 374 4.04 -0.62 7.28
C GLU A 374 2.99 0.51 7.22
N HIS A 375 2.65 1.12 8.36
CA HIS A 375 1.70 2.22 8.47
C HIS A 375 2.18 3.26 9.51
N ILE A 376 2.27 4.54 9.13
CA ILE A 376 2.38 5.65 10.09
C ILE A 376 1.29 6.66 9.81
N ASN A 377 0.88 7.38 10.85
CA ASN A 377 0.03 8.55 10.69
C ASN A 377 0.48 9.67 11.64
N PHE A 378 1.11 10.69 11.08
CA PHE A 378 1.65 11.87 11.79
C PHE A 378 0.92 13.17 11.38
N ILE A 379 -0.34 13.07 10.96
CA ILE A 379 -1.19 14.23 10.60
C ILE A 379 -1.19 15.25 11.74
N SER A 380 -0.96 16.53 11.42
CA SER A 380 -0.98 17.64 12.37
C SER A 380 0.03 17.52 13.55
N THR A 381 1.15 16.84 13.34
CA THR A 381 2.30 16.87 14.26
C THR A 381 3.32 17.95 13.86
N ARG A 382 4.41 18.09 14.63
CA ARG A 382 5.52 19.02 14.36
C ARG A 382 6.72 18.37 13.65
N ILE A 383 6.58 17.16 13.12
CA ILE A 383 7.70 16.44 12.47
C ILE A 383 8.28 17.24 11.30
N THR A 384 9.62 17.34 11.23
CA THR A 384 10.32 17.88 10.06
C THR A 384 10.40 16.88 8.90
N THR A 385 10.49 17.38 7.67
CA THR A 385 10.64 16.51 6.49
C THR A 385 11.90 15.65 6.56
N GLU A 386 12.99 16.16 7.13
CA GLU A 386 14.26 15.42 7.23
C GLU A 386 14.14 14.18 8.12
N CYS A 387 13.53 14.31 9.30
CA CYS A 387 13.32 13.17 10.20
C CYS A 387 12.33 12.15 9.59
N LEU A 388 11.22 12.63 8.99
CA LEU A 388 10.29 11.77 8.28
C LEU A 388 10.97 10.98 7.14
N CYS A 389 11.87 11.62 6.39
CA CYS A 389 12.69 10.99 5.37
C CYS A 389 13.56 9.84 5.90
N LYS A 390 14.24 10.04 7.03
CA LYS A 390 15.09 9.01 7.66
C LYS A 390 14.27 7.82 8.17
N ILE A 391 13.14 8.08 8.83
CA ILE A 391 12.19 7.03 9.24
C ILE A 391 11.73 6.22 8.01
N LEU A 392 11.41 6.88 6.89
CA LEU A 392 10.94 6.18 5.69
C LEU A 392 12.04 5.38 4.96
N GLN A 393 13.30 5.83 4.95
CA GLN A 393 14.43 5.08 4.36
C GLN A 393 14.58 3.68 4.96
N ASN A 394 14.44 3.57 6.28
CA ASN A 394 14.63 2.33 7.03
C ASN A 394 13.42 1.39 6.95
N ASN A 395 12.22 1.91 6.68
CA ASN A 395 10.96 1.17 6.68
C ASN A 395 10.43 0.90 5.27
N GLN A 396 11.18 0.14 4.44
CA GLN A 396 10.92 -0.09 3.01
C GLN A 396 9.59 -0.81 2.65
N ARG A 397 8.70 -1.09 3.61
CA ARG A 397 7.41 -1.78 3.43
C ARG A 397 6.17 -0.90 3.63
N MET A 398 6.34 0.40 3.83
CA MET A 398 5.22 1.30 4.11
C MET A 398 4.15 1.32 2.99
N HIS A 399 2.89 1.35 3.42
CA HIS A 399 1.70 1.37 2.57
C HIS A 399 0.85 2.64 2.75
N THR A 400 1.22 3.52 3.68
CA THR A 400 0.41 4.70 4.06
C THR A 400 1.08 6.00 3.62
N TYR A 401 0.56 6.60 2.54
CA TYR A 401 1.00 7.91 2.05
C TYR A 401 -0.14 8.84 1.62
N THR A 402 -1.33 8.29 1.38
CA THR A 402 -2.52 8.99 0.84
C THR A 402 -3.13 10.05 1.76
N GLN A 403 -2.63 10.23 2.99
CA GLN A 403 -3.22 11.14 3.98
C GLN A 403 -2.23 12.10 4.66
N LEU A 404 -0.91 11.86 4.57
CA LEU A 404 0.11 12.82 5.05
C LEU A 404 0.27 14.01 4.10
N LEU A 405 0.08 13.80 2.79
CA LEU A 405 0.27 14.79 1.72
C LEU A 405 -0.70 15.98 1.74
N MET A 406 -1.70 16.00 2.64
CA MET A 406 -2.79 16.99 2.63
C MET A 406 -2.83 17.94 3.84
N THR A 407 -2.00 17.74 4.87
CA THR A 407 -2.20 18.42 6.18
C THR A 407 -0.93 18.89 6.90
N ALA A 408 0.24 18.65 6.35
CA ALA A 408 1.50 19.06 6.96
C ALA A 408 2.26 20.00 6.03
N TYR A 409 2.81 21.10 6.56
CA TYR A 409 3.64 22.08 5.85
C TYR A 409 5.06 21.52 5.59
N LEU A 410 5.14 20.27 5.15
CA LEU A 410 6.38 19.56 4.84
C LEU A 410 6.87 19.98 3.46
N ASP A 411 8.16 20.21 3.33
CA ASP A 411 8.78 20.40 2.02
C ASP A 411 8.63 19.15 1.15
N HIS A 412 7.75 19.24 0.16
CA HIS A 412 7.44 18.17 -0.80
C HIS A 412 8.69 17.70 -1.58
N PHE A 413 9.68 18.59 -1.75
CA PHE A 413 10.93 18.36 -2.47
C PHE A 413 11.82 17.29 -1.81
N LEU A 414 12.10 17.43 -0.51
CA LEU A 414 12.98 16.50 0.23
C LEU A 414 12.29 15.14 0.41
N LEU A 415 10.98 15.16 0.66
CA LEU A 415 10.17 13.97 0.87
C LEU A 415 10.19 13.05 -0.36
N ILE A 416 9.98 13.63 -1.55
CA ILE A 416 10.05 12.93 -2.84
C ILE A 416 11.48 12.46 -3.17
N ASN A 417 12.49 13.31 -2.94
CA ASN A 417 13.89 12.98 -3.27
C ASN A 417 14.45 11.80 -2.48
N THR A 418 14.12 11.71 -1.19
CA THR A 418 14.50 10.57 -0.36
C THR A 418 13.70 9.32 -0.71
N CYS A 419 12.43 9.49 -1.07
CA CYS A 419 11.51 8.39 -1.34
C CYS A 419 11.57 7.85 -2.79
N LYS A 420 12.70 7.96 -3.52
CA LYS A 420 12.81 7.44 -4.91
C LYS A 420 12.43 5.96 -5.05
N LYS A 421 12.91 5.12 -4.14
CA LYS A 421 12.54 3.68 -4.06
C LYS A 421 11.13 3.43 -3.50
N PHE A 422 10.50 4.48 -2.98
CA PHE A 422 9.17 4.47 -2.37
C PHE A 422 8.06 4.95 -3.31
N ILE A 423 8.39 5.82 -4.28
CA ILE A 423 7.53 6.16 -5.41
C ILE A 423 7.25 4.91 -6.25
N TRP A 424 8.25 4.02 -6.38
CA TRP A 424 8.04 2.66 -6.87
C TRP A 424 6.97 1.91 -6.06
N THR A 425 7.02 1.92 -4.73
CA THR A 425 5.99 1.29 -3.87
C THR A 425 4.64 2.02 -3.92
N LEU A 426 4.60 3.33 -4.12
CA LEU A 426 3.36 4.12 -4.23
C LEU A 426 2.62 3.84 -5.54
N LEU A 427 3.36 3.87 -6.66
CA LEU A 427 2.86 3.47 -7.96
C LEU A 427 2.54 1.98 -7.98
N SER A 428 3.38 1.13 -7.38
CA SER A 428 3.17 -0.31 -7.25
C SER A 428 1.96 -0.65 -6.35
N SER A 429 1.65 0.11 -5.31
CA SER A 429 0.49 -0.13 -4.45
C SER A 429 -0.81 0.45 -5.01
N LEU A 430 -0.74 1.51 -5.82
CA LEU A 430 -1.82 1.83 -6.77
C LEU A 430 -2.02 0.64 -7.72
N ILE A 431 -0.96 0.14 -8.37
CA ILE A 431 -0.94 -1.06 -9.24
C ILE A 431 -1.41 -2.36 -8.53
N THR A 432 -1.25 -2.55 -7.22
CA THR A 432 -1.43 -3.87 -6.57
C THR A 432 -2.42 -3.96 -5.41
N GLY A 433 -2.85 -2.85 -4.81
CA GLY A 433 -4.04 -2.87 -3.96
C GLY A 433 -5.30 -3.00 -4.83
N TRP A 434 -6.18 -3.98 -4.65
CA TRP A 434 -6.44 -4.81 -3.48
C TRP A 434 -6.19 -6.30 -3.76
N ASN A 435 -5.62 -7.03 -2.78
CA ASN A 435 -5.79 -8.48 -2.64
C ASN A 435 -5.34 -8.94 -1.24
N TYR A 436 -6.33 -9.26 -0.39
CA TYR A 436 -6.23 -9.80 0.98
C TYR A 436 -5.66 -8.87 2.07
#